data_AF-A0A512N8K6-F1
#
_entry.id   AF-A0A512N8K6-F1
#
_cell.length_a   1.000
_cell.length_b   1.000
_cell.length_c   1.000
_cell.angle_alpha   90.00
_cell.angle_beta   90.00
_cell.angle_gamma   90.00
#
_symmetry.space_group_name_H-M   'P 1'
#
loop_
_entity.id
_entity.type
_entity.pdbx_description
1 polymer ?
#
loop_
_entity_poly.entity_id
_entity_poly.type
_entity_poly.pdbx_seq_one_letter_code
_entity_poly.pdbx_strand_id
1 'polypeptide(L)'
;MVFGAEKPGYRRLLEFFFQIHDPTTWHRQGDDIGSRYRSAVFFSTSLQMRVSTDTVAAMDACGLWPGPVVTQIIPAGTFWEAEPEHQDYFDRHPGAFRRHFIRPNWILSARHRE
;
A
#
# COMPACT_ATOMS: atom_id res chain seq x y z
N MET A 1 0.24 1.39 10.97
CA MET A 1 0.34 0.02 11.49
C MET A 1 1.52 -0.05 12.44
N VAL A 2 1.35 -0.64 13.62
CA VAL A 2 2.46 -0.94 14.55
C VAL A 2 2.93 -2.37 14.28
N PHE A 3 4.22 -2.55 14.03
CA PHE A 3 4.83 -3.87 13.84
C PHE A 3 6.09 -3.96 14.71
N GLY A 4 6.28 -5.13 15.34
CA GLY A 4 7.46 -5.41 16.15
C GLY A 4 8.66 -5.81 15.30
N ALA A 5 9.86 -5.82 15.89
CA ALA A 5 11.10 -6.21 15.23
C ALA A 5 11.10 -7.65 14.68
N GLU A 6 10.26 -8.52 15.24
CA GLU A 6 10.20 -9.96 14.93
C GLU A 6 9.19 -10.31 13.82
N LYS A 7 8.53 -9.29 13.25
CA LYS A 7 7.45 -9.42 12.26
C LYS A 7 7.92 -8.89 10.91
N PRO A 8 7.25 -9.27 9.79
CA PRO A 8 7.80 -9.04 8.45
C PRO A 8 8.32 -7.62 8.30
N GLY A 9 9.57 -7.50 7.87
CA GLY A 9 10.23 -6.21 7.76
C GLY A 9 9.40 -5.25 6.89
N TYR A 10 9.58 -3.95 7.12
CA TYR A 10 8.81 -2.88 6.48
C TYR A 10 8.65 -3.06 4.95
N ARG A 11 9.69 -3.53 4.25
CA ARG A 11 9.65 -3.86 2.81
C ARG A 11 8.56 -4.87 2.46
N ARG A 12 8.39 -5.93 3.27
CA ARG A 12 7.39 -6.97 3.02
C ARG A 12 5.96 -6.46 3.21
N LEU A 13 5.76 -5.53 4.16
CA LEU A 13 4.48 -4.84 4.31
C LEU A 13 4.17 -3.98 3.08
N LEU A 14 5.17 -3.29 2.52
CA LEU A 14 5.00 -2.53 1.28
C LEU A 14 4.70 -3.44 0.08
N GLU A 15 5.43 -4.56 -0.07
CA GLU A 15 5.15 -5.54 -1.13
C GLU A 15 3.70 -6.04 -1.06
N PHE A 16 3.21 -6.35 0.16
CA PHE A 16 1.83 -6.77 0.34
C PHE A 16 0.84 -5.64 0.07
N PHE A 17 1.13 -4.41 0.51
CA PHE A 17 0.34 -3.22 0.20
C PHE A 17 0.15 -3.08 -1.30
N PHE A 18 1.23 -3.08 -2.08
CA PHE A 18 1.17 -2.97 -3.54
C PHE A 18 0.54 -4.18 -4.25
N GLN A 19 0.34 -5.30 -3.55
CA GLN A 19 -0.32 -6.49 -4.09
C GLN A 19 -1.85 -6.43 -4.00
N ILE A 20 -2.41 -5.62 -3.10
CA ILE A 20 -3.84 -5.65 -2.76
C ILE A 20 -4.68 -4.50 -3.33
N HIS A 21 -4.05 -3.45 -3.85
CA HIS A 21 -4.70 -2.28 -4.45
C HIS A 21 -3.96 -1.86 -5.71
N ASP A 22 -4.65 -1.24 -6.66
CA ASP A 22 -4.00 -0.64 -7.85
C ASP A 22 -3.27 0.67 -7.48
N PRO A 23 -1.93 0.72 -7.57
CA PRO A 23 -1.16 1.91 -7.22
C PRO A 23 -0.91 2.84 -8.41
N THR A 24 -1.48 2.56 -9.59
CA THR A 24 -1.28 3.33 -10.83
C THR A 24 -2.46 4.25 -11.12
N THR A 25 -3.52 4.21 -10.31
CA THR A 25 -4.71 5.05 -10.47
C THR A 25 -4.65 6.29 -9.58
N TRP A 26 -4.63 7.47 -10.21
CA TRP A 26 -4.63 8.74 -9.49
C TRP A 26 -5.97 9.01 -8.80
N HIS A 27 -5.95 9.23 -7.49
CA HIS A 27 -7.13 9.59 -6.69
C HIS A 27 -8.34 8.66 -6.90
N ARG A 28 -8.09 7.35 -7.05
CA ARG A 28 -9.10 6.35 -7.34
C ARG A 28 -8.65 4.95 -6.93
N GLN A 29 -9.58 4.11 -6.50
CA GLN A 29 -9.40 2.66 -6.37
C GLN A 29 -10.69 1.93 -6.80
N GLY A 30 -10.65 1.15 -7.88
CA GLY A 30 -11.86 0.54 -8.44
C GLY A 30 -12.90 1.60 -8.82
N ASP A 31 -14.14 1.51 -8.30
CA ASP A 31 -15.16 2.55 -8.50
C ASP A 31 -15.19 3.61 -7.37
N ASP A 32 -14.25 3.56 -6.43
CA ASP A 32 -14.12 4.59 -5.38
C ASP A 32 -13.25 5.73 -5.90
N ILE A 33 -13.87 6.90 -6.09
CA ILE A 33 -13.25 8.06 -6.77
C ILE A 33 -13.13 9.24 -5.80
N GLY A 34 -11.96 9.88 -5.81
CA GLY A 34 -11.64 11.06 -5.02
C GLY A 34 -10.33 10.93 -4.26
N SER A 35 -9.79 12.07 -3.80
CA SER A 35 -8.49 12.14 -3.09
C SER A 35 -8.43 11.33 -1.79
N ARG A 36 -9.60 10.98 -1.23
CA ARG A 36 -9.76 10.08 -0.07
C ARG A 36 -9.32 8.64 -0.35
N TYR A 37 -9.33 8.23 -1.62
CA TYR A 37 -8.98 6.88 -2.07
C TYR A 37 -7.63 6.82 -2.79
N ARG A 38 -6.79 7.85 -2.63
CA ARG A 38 -5.46 7.88 -3.25
C ARG A 38 -4.51 6.87 -2.60
N SER A 39 -3.60 6.31 -3.39
CA SER A 39 -2.48 5.52 -2.87
C SER A 39 -1.44 6.44 -2.22
N ALA A 40 -1.09 6.17 -0.96
CA ALA A 40 -0.07 6.92 -0.23
C ALA A 40 0.63 6.05 0.83
N VAL A 41 1.93 6.28 1.02
CA VAL A 41 2.76 5.75 2.10
C VAL A 41 3.21 6.93 2.97
N PHE A 42 2.83 6.91 4.24
CA PHE A 42 3.24 7.88 5.24
C PHE A 42 4.41 7.33 6.05
N PHE A 43 5.59 7.95 5.96
CA PHE A 43 6.79 7.47 6.64
C PHE A 43 7.10 8.29 7.90
N SER A 44 7.64 7.63 8.94
CA SER A 44 8.05 8.28 10.20
C SER A 44 9.58 8.31 10.38
N THR A 45 10.34 7.66 9.50
CA THR A 45 11.80 7.62 9.54
C THR A 45 12.40 7.73 8.14
N SER A 46 13.65 8.16 8.06
CA SER A 46 14.41 8.20 6.80
C SER A 46 14.60 6.80 6.19
N LEU A 47 14.74 5.76 7.02
CA LEU A 47 14.82 4.38 6.55
C LEU A 47 13.52 3.95 5.86
N GLN A 48 12.36 4.28 6.45
CA GLN A 48 11.07 3.99 5.81
C GLN A 48 10.89 4.77 4.50
N MET A 49 11.28 6.05 4.46
CA MET A 49 11.28 6.84 3.23
C MET A 49 12.10 6.14 2.14
N ARG A 50 13.36 5.80 2.44
CA ARG A 50 14.26 5.14 1.49
C ARG A 50 13.71 3.82 0.99
N VAL A 51 13.29 2.93 1.90
CA VAL A 51 12.74 1.61 1.52
C VAL A 51 11.47 1.77 0.69
N SER A 52 10.63 2.78 0.96
CA SER A 52 9.44 3.07 0.14
C SER A 52 9.80 3.46 -1.28
N THR A 53 10.74 4.41 -1.43
CA THR A 53 11.19 4.90 -2.73
C THR A 53 11.87 3.79 -3.53
N ASP A 54 12.74 3.01 -2.89
CA ASP A 54 13.41 1.85 -3.50
C ASP A 54 12.40 0.76 -3.92
N THR A 55 11.27 0.65 -3.20
CA THR A 55 10.20 -0.30 -3.58
C THR A 55 9.47 0.16 -4.83
N VAL A 56 9.09 1.44 -4.88
CA VAL A 56 8.42 2.02 -6.06
C VAL A 56 9.33 1.94 -7.29
N ALA A 57 10.61 2.29 -7.16
CA ALA A 57 11.57 2.19 -8.25
C ALA A 57 11.70 0.75 -8.79
N ALA A 58 11.75 -0.26 -7.91
CA ALA A 58 11.79 -1.67 -8.31
C ALA A 58 10.50 -2.11 -9.02
N MET A 59 9.34 -1.59 -8.60
CA MET A 59 8.06 -1.88 -9.25
C MET A 59 7.99 -1.29 -10.65
N ASP A 60 8.36 -0.02 -10.81
CA ASP A 60 8.39 0.63 -12.12
C ASP A 60 9.37 -0.07 -13.07
N ALA A 61 10.55 -0.47 -12.56
CA ALA A 61 11.56 -1.18 -13.34
C ALA A 61 11.11 -2.59 -13.79
N CYS A 62 10.34 -3.31 -12.97
CA CYS A 62 9.91 -4.67 -13.30
C CYS A 62 8.69 -4.71 -14.25
N GLY A 63 7.92 -3.63 -14.34
CA GLY A 63 6.78 -3.51 -15.25
C GLY A 63 5.62 -4.47 -14.98
N LEU A 64 5.52 -5.04 -13.77
CA LEU A 64 4.45 -5.98 -13.41
C LEU A 64 3.09 -5.29 -13.14
N TRP A 65 3.13 -4.00 -12.80
CA TRP A 65 1.95 -3.18 -12.57
C TRP A 65 1.46 -2.55 -13.89
N PRO A 66 0.16 -2.25 -14.03
CA PRO A 66 -0.46 -1.85 -15.29
C PRO A 66 -0.03 -0.46 -15.81
N GLY A 67 0.80 0.26 -15.06
CA GLY A 67 1.31 1.58 -15.40
C GLY A 67 2.28 2.11 -14.35
N PRO A 68 2.76 3.36 -14.51
CA PRO A 68 3.65 3.99 -13.54
C PRO A 68 2.97 4.10 -12.17
N VAL A 69 3.74 3.85 -11.11
CA VAL A 69 3.23 3.97 -9.74
C VAL A 69 3.02 5.45 -9.38
N VAL A 70 1.79 5.82 -9.02
CA VAL A 70 1.42 7.20 -8.63
C VAL A 70 1.32 7.37 -7.10
N THR A 71 1.85 6.40 -6.36
CA THR A 71 1.77 6.38 -4.89
C THR A 71 2.59 7.50 -4.28
N GLN A 72 1.97 8.30 -3.41
CA GLN A 72 2.65 9.39 -2.72
C GLN A 72 3.51 8.85 -1.57
N ILE A 73 4.78 9.23 -1.49
CA ILE A 73 5.67 8.91 -0.36
C ILE A 73 5.90 10.21 0.42
N ILE A 74 5.26 10.35 1.58
CA ILE A 74 5.19 11.63 2.30
C ILE A 74 5.44 11.45 3.80
N PRO A 75 5.98 12.46 4.50
CA PRO A 75 6.14 12.41 5.95
C PRO A 75 4.80 12.16 6.64
N ALA A 76 4.80 11.28 7.65
CA ALA A 76 3.64 11.08 8.50
C ALA A 76 3.34 12.36 9.29
N GLY A 77 2.11 12.86 9.14
CA GLY A 77 1.57 13.96 9.95
C GLY A 77 0.62 13.43 11.01
N THR A 78 -0.33 14.28 11.41
CA THR A 78 -1.41 13.89 12.33
C THR A 78 -2.28 12.79 11.70
N PHE A 79 -2.50 11.71 12.45
CA PHE A 79 -3.45 10.66 12.10
C PHE A 79 -4.71 10.84 12.94
N TRP A 80 -5.84 11.06 12.28
CA TRP A 80 -7.14 11.17 12.92
C TRP A 80 -7.82 9.81 12.89
N GLU A 81 -8.06 9.22 14.05
CA GLU A 81 -8.73 7.93 14.16
C GLU A 81 -10.16 8.03 13.62
N ALA A 82 -10.56 7.06 12.80
CA ALA A 82 -11.92 6.95 12.30
C ALA A 82 -12.88 6.47 13.40
N GLU A 83 -14.16 6.77 13.23
CA GLU A 83 -15.22 6.41 14.16
C GLU A 83 -15.26 4.90 14.47
N PRO A 84 -15.72 4.48 15.67
CA PRO A 84 -15.72 3.06 16.08
C PRO A 84 -16.45 2.11 15.14
N GLU A 85 -17.44 2.59 14.38
CA GLU A 85 -18.16 1.82 13.36
C GLU A 85 -17.31 1.43 12.13
N HIS A 86 -16.18 2.10 11.91
CA HIS A 86 -15.26 1.79 10.81
C HIS A 86 -14.16 0.80 11.20
N GLN A 87 -13.87 0.65 12.49
CA GLN A 87 -12.86 -0.30 12.98
C GLN A 87 -13.33 -1.75 12.79
N ASP A 88 -12.46 -2.65 12.33
CA ASP A 88 -12.78 -4.07 12.10
C ASP A 88 -14.08 -4.31 11.28
N TYR A 89 -14.41 -3.36 10.38
CA TYR A 89 -15.70 -3.34 9.68
C TYR A 89 -15.97 -4.65 8.93
N PHE A 90 -14.97 -5.19 8.26
CA PHE A 90 -15.09 -6.43 7.48
C PHE A 90 -15.11 -7.71 8.31
N ASP A 91 -14.65 -7.67 9.57
CA ASP A 91 -14.77 -8.80 10.50
C ASP A 91 -16.19 -8.84 11.07
N ARG A 92 -16.77 -7.66 11.32
CA ARG A 92 -18.18 -7.51 11.75
C ARG A 92 -19.18 -7.72 10.61
N HIS A 93 -18.78 -7.43 9.37
CA HIS A 93 -19.61 -7.55 8.16
C HIS A 93 -18.90 -8.39 7.09
N PRO A 94 -18.78 -9.72 7.28
CA PRO A 94 -17.99 -10.59 6.40
C PRO A 94 -18.48 -10.62 4.94
N GLY A 95 -19.78 -10.35 4.70
CA GLY A 95 -20.38 -10.27 3.37
C GLY A 95 -20.31 -8.89 2.71
N ALA A 96 -19.73 -7.88 3.36
CA ALA A 96 -19.60 -6.56 2.78
C ALA A 96 -18.64 -6.57 1.58
N PHE A 97 -18.92 -5.71 0.60
CA PHE A 97 -18.17 -5.64 -0.64
C PHE A 97 -16.72 -5.17 -0.42
N ARG A 98 -15.75 -5.89 -1.00
CA ARG A 98 -14.32 -5.61 -0.89
C ARG A 98 -13.73 -5.26 -2.26
N ARG A 99 -13.06 -4.11 -2.34
CA ARG A 99 -12.30 -3.65 -3.53
C ARG A 99 -10.87 -4.16 -3.56
N HIS A 100 -10.36 -4.53 -2.39
CA HIS A 100 -8.99 -4.97 -2.18
C HIS A 100 -8.93 -6.49 -2.23
N PHE A 101 -8.02 -7.02 -3.03
CA PHE A 101 -7.80 -8.45 -3.17
C PHE A 101 -6.37 -8.72 -3.63
N ILE A 102 -5.83 -9.87 -3.25
CA ILE A 102 -4.47 -10.29 -3.61
C ILE A 102 -4.41 -10.51 -5.13
N ARG A 103 -3.52 -9.79 -5.81
CA ARG A 103 -3.16 -10.03 -7.20
C ARG A 103 -1.93 -10.95 -7.26
N PRO A 104 -2.06 -12.22 -7.65
CA PRO A 104 -0.96 -13.19 -7.56
C PRO A 104 0.26 -12.83 -8.42
N ASN A 105 0.04 -12.05 -9.49
CA ASN A 105 1.09 -11.65 -10.43
C ASN A 105 1.79 -10.34 -10.04
N TRP A 106 1.36 -9.67 -8.96
CA TRP A 106 1.93 -8.42 -8.48
C TRP A 106 2.90 -8.68 -7.32
N ILE A 107 3.98 -9.40 -7.62
CA ILE A 107 4.97 -9.85 -6.65
C ILE A 107 6.38 -9.52 -7.15
N LEU A 108 7.11 -8.73 -6.37
CA LEU A 108 8.55 -8.54 -6.57
C LEU A 108 9.30 -9.82 -6.17
N SER A 109 9.78 -10.55 -7.17
CA SER A 109 10.67 -11.70 -6.97
C SER A 109 12.09 -11.26 -6.53
N ALA A 110 12.91 -12.22 -6.06
CA ALA A 110 14.26 -11.93 -5.57
C ALA A 110 15.16 -11.21 -6.60
N ARG A 111 14.94 -11.44 -7.90
CA ARG A 111 15.67 -10.79 -9.00
C ARG A 111 15.36 -9.28 -9.16
N HIS A 112 14.36 -8.77 -8.44
CA HIS A 112 13.96 -7.36 -8.45
C HIS A 112 14.35 -6.64 -7.14
N ARG A 113 15.20 -7.28 -6.31
CA ARG A 113 15.65 -6.76 -5.01
C ARG A 113 17.12 -6.28 -5.03
N GLU A 114 17.76 -6.27 -6.18
CA GLU A 114 19.10 -5.70 -6.43
C GLU A 114 18.99 -4.20 -6.76
#